data_AF-A0A087L122-F1
#
_entry.id   AF-A0A087L122-F1
#
_cell.length_a   1.000
_cell.length_b   1.000
_cell.length_c   1.000
_cell.angle_alpha   90.00
_cell.angle_beta   90.00
_cell.angle_gamma   90.00
#
_symmetry.space_group_name_H-M   'P 1'
#
loop_
_entity.id
_entity.type
_entity.pdbx_description
1 polymer ?
#
loop_
_entity_poly.entity_id
_entity_poly.type
_entity_poly.pdbx_seq_one_letter_code
_entity_poly.pdbx_strand_id
1 'polypeptide(L)' 'MSQEITLEQAVEKAHQAEIVCRMMESYPHRLVDSEITAIAALLVCITGDVAAWLIKEQAKRDGKS' A
#
# COMPACT_ATOMS: atom_id res chain seq x y z
N MET A 1 13.58 6.62 11.01
CA MET A 1 12.32 6.65 11.78
C MET A 1 11.26 7.15 10.82
N SER A 2 10.39 6.26 10.34
CA SER A 2 9.33 6.62 9.40
C SER A 2 8.32 7.50 10.13
N GLN A 3 8.08 8.71 9.65
CA GLN A 3 6.98 9.55 10.15
C GLN A 3 5.68 8.73 10.07
N GLU A 4 4.91 8.71 11.16
CA GLU A 4 3.60 8.06 11.13
C GLU A 4 2.71 8.80 10.14
N ILE A 5 2.17 8.07 9.17
CA ILE A 5 1.22 8.62 8.20
C ILE A 5 -0.13 8.90 8.89
N THR A 6 -0.91 9.85 8.37
CA THR A 6 -2.28 10.09 8.84
C THR A 6 -3.27 9.08 8.24
N LEU A 7 -4.51 9.06 8.73
CA LEU A 7 -5.59 8.27 8.12
C LEU A 7 -5.80 8.65 6.65
N GLU A 8 -5.80 9.95 6.34
CA GLU A 8 -5.99 10.46 4.98
C GLU A 8 -4.88 9.96 4.05
N GLN A 9 -3.63 9.98 4.53
CA GLN A 9 -2.49 9.46 3.79
C GLN A 9 -2.55 7.94 3.61
N ALA A 10 -3.05 7.19 4.61
CA ALA A 10 -3.26 5.75 4.50
C ALA A 10 -4.35 5.42 3.47
N VAL A 11 -5.44 6.18 3.44
CA VAL A 11 -6.51 6.05 2.44
C VAL A 11 -5.99 6.37 1.04
N GLU A 12 -5.22 7.45 0.88
CA GLU A 12 -4.63 7.82 -0.40
C GLU A 12 -3.68 6.73 -0.92
N LYS A 13 -2.78 6.23 -0.09
CA LYS A 13 -1.84 5.15 -0.45
C LYS A 13 -2.58 3.85 -0.80
N ALA A 14 -3.63 3.50 -0.07
CA ALA A 14 -4.45 2.33 -0.38
C ALA A 14 -5.15 2.48 -1.74
N HIS A 15 -5.68 3.68 -2.04
CA HIS A 15 -6.30 3.97 -3.33
C HIS A 15 -5.28 3.93 -4.48
N GLN A 16 -4.07 4.46 -4.28
CA GLN A 16 -2.99 4.36 -5.26
C GLN A 16 -2.61 2.90 -5.55
N ALA A 17 -2.53 2.06 -4.51
CA ALA A 17 -2.24 0.63 -4.67
C ALA A 17 -3.32 -0.07 -5.52
N GLU A 18 -4.60 0.22 -5.27
CA GLU A 18 -5.72 -0.31 -6.05
C GLU A 18 -5.64 0.10 -7.54
N ILE A 19 -5.33 1.36 -7.82
CA ILE A 19 -5.16 1.85 -9.21
C ILE A 19 -4.04 1.08 -9.91
N VAL A 20 -2.89 0.90 -9.26
CA VAL A 20 -1.75 0.16 -9.81
C VAL A 20 -2.12 -1.29 -10.08
N CYS A 21 -2.79 -1.98 -9.15
CA CYS A 21 -3.26 -3.34 -9.35
C CYS A 21 -4.20 -3.44 -10.56
N ARG A 22 -5.18 -2.54 -10.69
CA ARG A 22 -6.10 -2.51 -11.84
C ARG A 22 -5.38 -2.28 -13.17
N MET A 23 -4.35 -1.44 -13.18
CA MET A 23 -3.53 -1.23 -14.37
C MET A 23 -2.79 -2.51 -14.79
N MET A 24 -2.22 -3.24 -13.82
CA MET A 24 -1.56 -4.53 -14.08
C MET A 24 -2.55 -5.58 -14.59
N GLU A 25 -3.75 -5.66 -14.00
CA GLU A 25 -4.80 -6.60 -14.43
C GLU A 25 -5.34 -6.31 -15.83
N SER A 26 -5.42 -5.03 -16.21
CA SER A 26 -5.93 -4.62 -17.53
C SER A 26 -4.93 -4.89 -18.66
N TYR A 27 -3.63 -4.87 -18.36
CA TYR A 27 -2.56 -4.98 -19.37
C TYR A 27 -1.41 -5.93 -18.95
N PRO A 28 -1.67 -7.14 -18.44
CA PRO A 28 -0.63 -8.00 -17.88
C PRO A 28 0.40 -8.43 -18.94
N HIS A 29 -0.04 -8.59 -20.20
CA HIS A 29 0.82 -8.98 -21.32
C HIS A 29 1.69 -7.86 -21.89
N ARG A 30 1.57 -6.64 -21.35
CA ARG A 30 2.36 -5.47 -21.80
C ARG A 30 3.51 -5.13 -20.87
N LEU A 31 3.63 -5.83 -19.74
CA LEU A 31 4.65 -5.60 -18.74
C LEU A 31 5.79 -6.58 -18.93
N VAL A 32 7.02 -6.08 -18.94
CA VAL A 32 8.22 -6.93 -18.89
C VAL A 32 8.60 -7.25 -17.44
N ASP A 33 9.40 -8.30 -17.23
CA ASP A 33 9.77 -8.79 -15.89
C ASP A 33 10.38 -7.70 -14.98
N SER A 34 11.18 -6.80 -15.55
CA SER A 34 11.75 -5.67 -14.79
C SER A 34 10.71 -4.66 -14.34
N GLU A 35 9.67 -4.42 -15.14
CA GLU A 35 8.55 -3.54 -14.78
C GLU A 35 7.68 -4.19 -13.71
N ILE A 36 7.40 -5.50 -13.82
CA ILE A 36 6.69 -6.27 -12.78
C ILE A 36 7.44 -6.19 -11.46
N THR A 37 8.77 -6.36 -11.48
CA THR A 37 9.60 -6.25 -10.28
C THR A 37 9.55 -4.85 -9.67
N ALA A 38 9.63 -3.80 -10.49
CA ALA A 38 9.54 -2.42 -10.03
C ALA A 38 8.17 -2.10 -9.43
N ILE A 39 7.08 -2.55 -10.07
CA ILE A 39 5.73 -2.37 -9.57
C ILE A 39 5.52 -3.14 -8.26
N ALA A 40 6.03 -4.37 -8.16
CA ALA A 40 5.97 -5.15 -6.92
C ALA A 40 6.70 -4.42 -5.77
N ALA A 41 7.88 -3.86 -6.03
CA ALA A 41 8.62 -3.07 -5.04
C ALA A 41 7.84 -1.80 -4.62
N LEU A 42 7.20 -1.12 -5.57
CA LEU A 42 6.34 0.03 -5.29
C LEU A 42 5.15 -0.38 -4.41
N LEU A 43 4.45 -1.47 -4.77
CA LEU A 43 3.32 -1.99 -4.02
C LEU A 43 3.72 -2.36 -2.59
N VAL A 44 4.86 -3.03 -2.37
CA VAL A 44 5.37 -3.35 -1.03
C VAL A 44 5.58 -2.08 -0.20
N CYS A 45 6.15 -1.03 -0.79
CA CYS A 45 6.37 0.24 -0.11
C CYS A 45 5.04 0.88 0.34
N ILE A 46 4.11 1.07 -0.59
CA ILE A 46 2.87 1.80 -0.29
C ILE A 46 1.89 0.99 0.57
N THR A 47 1.77 -0.32 0.33
CA THR A 47 0.90 -1.20 1.14
C THR A 47 1.51 -1.49 2.50
N GLY A 48 2.84 -1.55 2.60
CA GLY A 48 3.55 -1.70 3.87
C GLY A 48 3.29 -0.53 4.83
N ASP A 49 3.32 0.70 4.31
CA ASP A 49 2.99 1.90 5.09
C ASP A 49 1.54 1.85 5.63
N VAL A 50 0.59 1.44 4.78
CA VAL A 50 -0.83 1.31 5.14
C VAL A 50 -1.03 0.20 6.18
N ALA A 51 -0.41 -0.96 5.97
CA ALA A 51 -0.50 -2.09 6.89
C ALA A 51 0.06 -1.73 8.28
N ALA A 52 1.24 -1.08 8.32
CA ALA A 52 1.84 -0.63 9.56
C ALA A 52 0.94 0.38 10.30
N TRP A 53 0.29 1.29 9.58
CA TRP A 53 -0.67 2.23 10.16
C TRP A 53 -1.90 1.51 10.73
N LEU A 54 -2.52 0.60 9.98
CA LEU A 54 -3.70 -0.16 10.42
C LEU A 54 -3.41 -1.01 11.66
N ILE A 55 -2.25 -1.67 11.71
CA ILE A 55 -1.85 -2.48 12.87
C ILE A 55 -1.75 -1.60 14.13
N LYS A 56 -1.13 -0.42 14.01
CA LYS A 56 -1.03 0.53 15.13
C LYS A 56 -2.39 1.06 15.56
N GLU A 57 -3.24 1.37 14.59
CA GLU A 57 -4.58 1.90 14.87
C GLU A 57 -5.47 0.84 15.55
N GLN A 58 -5.37 -0.43 15.13
CA GLN A 58 -6.04 -1.53 15.80
C GLN A 58 -5.55 -1.71 17.24
N ALA A 59 -4.22 -1.72 17.45
CA ALA A 59 -3.65 -1.82 18.79
C ALA A 59 -4.09 -0.68 19.73
N LYS A 60 -4.25 0.55 19.22
CA LYS A 60 -4.79 1.69 19.97
C LYS A 60 -6.26 1.51 20.36
N ARG A 61 -7.05 0.79 19.57
CA ARG A 61 -8.46 0.48 19.85
C ARG A 61 -8.60 -0.64 20.86
N ASP A 62 -7.77 -1.67 20.74
CA ASP A 62 -7.76 -2.83 21.64
C ASP A 62 -7.27 -2.43 23.05
N GLY A 63 -6.26 -1.56 23.15
CA GLY A 63 -5.78 -1.04 24.43
C GLY A 63 -6.69 -0.01 25.12
N LYS A 64 -7.83 0.34 24.50
CA LYS A 64 -8.85 1.22 25.07
C LYS A 64 -10.11 0.45 25.55
N SER A 65 -10.11 -0.88 25.47
CA SER A 65 -11.20 -1.74 25.97
C SER A 65 -10.97 -2.20 27.42
#